data_AF-A0A0V0YVS7-F1
#
_entry.id   AF-A0A0V0YVS7-F1
#
_cell.length_a   1.000
_cell.length_b   1.000
_cell.length_c   1.000
_cell.angle_alpha   90.00
_cell.angle_beta   90.00
_cell.angle_gamma   90.00
#
_symmetry.space_group_name_H-M   'P 1'
#
loop_
_entity.id
_entity.type
_entity.pdbx_description
1 polymer ?
#
loop_
_entity_poly.entity_id
_entity_poly.type
_entity_poly.pdbx_seq_one_letter_code
_entity_poly.pdbx_strand_id
1 'polypeptide(L)'
;MLPFVMLAYNSSVQESTGVTPAIAMLGRELRLPLDVQIGNPPGSEAQGLPDYIRDTRERIDRVHDLARDHLKTQQRRQKYLHDRHAKQSRFCPNDCV
;
A
#
# COMPACT_ATOMS: atom_id res chain seq x y z
N MET A 1 -19.64 12.67 1.89
CA MET A 1 -18.86 11.67 2.66
C MET A 1 -17.83 10.92 1.82
N LEU A 2 -18.09 10.59 0.55
CA LEU A 2 -17.15 9.86 -0.33
C LEU A 2 -15.68 10.37 -0.39
N PRO A 3 -15.40 11.69 -0.52
CA PRO A 3 -14.01 12.15 -0.67
C PRO A 3 -13.14 11.90 0.57
N PHE A 4 -13.72 11.97 1.77
CA PHE A 4 -12.99 11.70 3.02
C PHE A 4 -12.65 10.23 3.18
N VAL A 5 -13.55 9.34 2.76
CA VAL A 5 -13.31 7.89 2.75
C VAL A 5 -12.19 7.54 1.77
N MET A 6 -12.23 8.13 0.57
CA MET A 6 -11.19 7.89 -0.44
C MET A 6 -9.83 8.44 0.00
N LEU A 7 -9.80 9.60 0.67
CA LEU A 7 -8.58 10.13 1.27
C LEU A 7 -8.01 9.17 2.30
N ALA A 8 -8.83 8.74 3.28
CA ALA A 8 -8.41 7.82 4.33
C ALA A 8 -7.89 6.49 3.76
N TYR A 9 -8.57 5.94 2.75
CA TYR A 9 -8.12 4.73 2.06
C TYR A 9 -6.75 4.93 1.38
N ASN A 10 -6.58 6.01 0.63
CA ASN A 10 -5.34 6.26 -0.12
C ASN A 10 -4.15 6.65 0.75
N SER A 11 -4.39 7.21 1.95
CA SER A 11 -3.34 7.59 2.90
C SER A 11 -3.06 6.53 3.98
N SER A 12 -3.83 5.45 4.04
CA SER A 12 -3.63 4.39 5.02
C SER A 12 -2.75 3.29 4.45
N VAL A 13 -1.82 2.79 5.27
CA VAL A 13 -0.98 1.64 4.90
C VAL A 13 -1.86 0.40 4.80
N GLN A 14 -1.81 -0.28 3.67
CA GLN A 14 -2.57 -1.49 3.45
C GLN A 14 -1.81 -2.71 3.99
N GLU A 15 -2.45 -3.54 4.83
CA GLU A 15 -1.78 -4.66 5.50
C GLU A 15 -1.16 -5.68 4.52
N SER A 16 -1.79 -5.92 3.37
CA SER A 16 -1.31 -6.90 2.39
C SER A 16 -0.07 -6.44 1.62
N THR A 17 0.07 -5.14 1.37
CA THR A 17 1.16 -4.56 0.55
C THR A 17 2.20 -3.81 1.40
N GLY A 18 1.88 -3.43 2.63
CA GLY A 18 2.78 -2.69 3.52
C GLY A 18 3.03 -1.23 3.10
N VAL A 19 2.28 -0.70 2.12
CA VAL A 19 2.42 0.67 1.60
C VAL A 19 1.05 1.33 1.46
N THR A 20 1.02 2.66 1.35
CA THR A 20 -0.20 3.41 1.04
C THR A 20 -0.54 3.29 -0.46
N PRO A 21 -1.83 3.29 -0.86
CA PRO A 21 -2.18 3.35 -2.27
C PRO A 21 -1.65 4.60 -2.99
N ALA A 22 -1.60 5.74 -2.28
CA ALA A 22 -1.08 6.99 -2.83
C ALA A 22 0.40 6.88 -3.23
N ILE A 23 1.25 6.35 -2.35
CA ILE A 23 2.69 6.22 -2.65
C ILE A 23 2.94 5.18 -3.74
N ALA A 24 2.14 4.12 -3.82
CA ALA A 24 2.23 3.12 -4.88
C ALA A 24 1.87 3.69 -6.26
N MET A 25 0.85 4.54 -6.35
CA MET A 25 0.39 5.08 -7.63
C MET A 25 1.16 6.33 -8.07
N LEU A 26 1.46 7.24 -7.14
CA LEU A 26 2.00 8.57 -7.44
C LEU A 26 3.48 8.70 -7.10
N GLY A 27 4.06 7.69 -6.44
CA GLY A 27 5.39 7.78 -5.83
C GLY A 27 5.43 8.66 -4.58
N ARG A 28 4.36 9.38 -4.23
CA ARG A 28 4.34 10.34 -3.11
C ARG A 28 3.04 10.24 -2.34
N GLU A 29 3.07 10.66 -1.09
CA GLU A 29 1.87 10.80 -0.28
C GLU A 29 0.95 11.94 -0.79
N LEU A 30 -0.34 11.82 -0.47
CA LEU A 30 -1.31 12.86 -0.77
C LEU A 30 -1.00 14.12 0.04
N ARG A 31 -1.15 15.28 -0.59
CA ARG A 31 -1.04 16.58 0.08
C ARG A 31 -2.42 17.08 0.45
N LEU A 32 -2.61 17.39 1.72
CA LEU A 32 -3.80 18.04 2.24
C LEU A 32 -3.73 19.55 1.97
N PRO A 33 -4.88 20.26 1.96
CA PRO A 33 -4.90 21.71 1.85
C PRO A 33 -4.04 22.41 2.92
N LEU A 34 -3.96 21.83 4.12
CA LEU A 34 -3.10 22.33 5.21
C LEU A 34 -1.61 22.23 4.85
N ASP A 35 -1.19 21.16 4.19
CA ASP A 35 0.21 20.96 3.76
C ASP A 35 0.63 21.95 2.66
N VAL A 36 -0.34 22.57 1.98
CA VAL A 36 -0.08 23.64 1.01
C VAL A 36 0.12 24.97 1.74
N GLN A 37 -0.69 25.24 2.77
CA GLN A 37 -0.58 26.46 3.59
C GLN A 37 0.72 26.51 4.40
N ILE A 38 1.15 25.37 4.94
CA ILE A 38 2.43 25.24 5.67
C ILE A 38 3.64 25.40 4.73
N GLY A 39 3.45 25.11 3.43
CA GLY A 39 4.51 25.14 2.43
C GLY A 39 5.38 23.88 2.43
N ASN A 40 6.36 23.84 1.53
CA ASN A 40 7.33 22.74 1.47
C ASN A 40 8.43 22.93 2.52
N PRO A 41 8.93 21.83 3.13
CA PRO A 41 10.14 21.90 3.93
C PRO A 41 11.33 22.36 3.07
N PRO A 42 12.31 23.08 3.65
CA PRO A 42 13.51 23.52 2.95
C PRO A 42 14.26 22.31 2.38
N GLY A 43 14.69 22.40 1.12
CA GLY A 43 15.35 21.30 0.40
C GLY A 43 14.42 20.45 -0.47
N SER A 44 13.11 20.65 -0.42
CA SER A 44 12.15 20.07 -1.38
C SER A 44 11.96 20.97 -2.61
N GLU A 45 13.04 21.62 -3.07
CA GLU A 45 13.01 22.46 -4.26
C GLU A 45 12.71 21.61 -5.49
N ALA A 46 11.98 22.20 -6.44
CA ALA A 46 11.65 21.53 -7.69
C ALA A 46 12.95 21.29 -8.47
N GLN A 47 13.43 20.05 -8.48
CA GLN A 47 14.38 19.62 -9.50
C GLN A 47 13.74 19.87 -10.88
N GLY A 48 14.56 20.12 -11.90
CA GLY A 48 14.07 20.31 -13.26
C GLY A 48 13.13 19.18 -13.67
N LEU A 49 12.17 19.45 -14.56
CA LEU A 49 11.17 18.48 -15.01
C LEU A 49 11.76 17.09 -15.37
N PRO A 50 12.92 16.98 -16.05
CA PRO A 50 13.53 15.68 -16.35
C PRO A 50 13.93 14.88 -15.10
N ASP A 51 14.53 15.55 -14.12
CA ASP A 51 14.98 14.89 -12.89
C ASP A 51 13.78 14.48 -12.03
N TYR A 52 12.74 15.32 -11.94
CA TYR A 52 11.50 14.97 -11.27
C TYR A 52 10.85 13.70 -11.86
N ILE A 53 10.84 13.56 -13.18
CA ILE A 53 10.29 12.38 -13.87
C ILE A 53 11.12 11.14 -13.53
N ARG A 54 12.46 11.24 -13.58
CA ARG A 54 13.37 10.13 -13.24
C ARG A 54 13.17 9.69 -11.80
N ASP A 55 13.28 10.62 -10.85
CA ASP A 55 13.18 10.33 -9.42
C ASP A 55 11.80 9.75 -9.05
N THR A 56 10.73 10.25 -9.69
CA THR A 56 9.38 9.71 -9.48
C THR A 56 9.27 8.27 -9.97
N ARG A 57 9.82 7.94 -11.14
CA ARG A 57 9.83 6.56 -11.65
C ARG A 57 10.60 5.63 -10.73
N GLU A 58 11.83 5.99 -10.38
CA GLU A 58 12.65 5.17 -9.48
C GLU A 58 11.96 4.91 -8.14
N ARG A 59 11.29 5.92 -7.60
CA ARG A 59 10.54 5.79 -6.34
C ARG A 59 9.36 4.84 -6.48
N ILE A 60 8.59 4.93 -7.56
CA ILE A 60 7.47 4.01 -7.84
C ILE A 60 7.99 2.57 -7.99
N ASP A 61 9.09 2.37 -8.71
CA ASP A 61 9.70 1.05 -8.90
C ASP A 61 10.11 0.43 -7.56
N ARG A 62 10.80 1.19 -6.70
CA ARG A 62 11.21 0.75 -5.36
C ARG A 62 10.00 0.43 -4.46
N VAL A 63 8.95 1.25 -4.50
CA VAL A 63 7.72 1.01 -3.74
C VAL A 63 7.04 -0.28 -4.21
N HIS A 64 7.00 -0.53 -5.51
CA HIS A 64 6.44 -1.76 -6.05
C HIS A 64 7.27 -3.00 -5.70
N ASP A 65 8.60 -2.91 -5.67
CA ASP A 65 9.45 -4.01 -5.18
C ASP A 65 9.12 -4.34 -3.72
N LEU A 66 9.06 -3.33 -2.86
CA LEU A 66 8.71 -3.49 -1.45
C LEU A 66 7.31 -4.09 -1.27
N ALA A 67 6.33 -3.58 -2.02
CA ALA A 67 4.97 -4.08 -1.99
C ALA A 67 4.88 -5.54 -2.42
N ARG A 68 5.61 -5.95 -3.46
CA ARG A 68 5.68 -7.34 -3.92
C ARG A 68 6.26 -8.27 -2.87
N ASP A 69 7.30 -7.85 -2.16
CA ASP A 69 7.91 -8.67 -1.12
C ASP A 69 7.03 -8.78 0.13
N HIS A 70 6.34 -7.71 0.50
CA HIS A 70 5.33 -7.76 1.56
C HIS A 70 4.18 -8.70 1.18
N LEU A 71 3.67 -8.58 -0.05
CA LEU A 71 2.61 -9.46 -0.59
C LEU A 71 3.00 -10.93 -0.53
N LYS A 72 4.20 -11.31 -0.97
CA LYS A 72 4.68 -12.70 -0.88
C LYS A 72 4.67 -13.20 0.56
N THR A 73 5.10 -12.37 1.51
CA THR A 73 5.14 -12.73 2.93
C THR A 73 3.74 -12.89 3.51
N GLN A 74 2.84 -11.95 3.25
CA GLN A 74 1.45 -12.01 3.69
C GLN A 74 0.70 -13.18 3.05
N GLN A 75 0.91 -13.47 1.77
CA GLN A 75 0.33 -14.63 1.09
C GLN A 75 0.73 -15.95 1.77
N ARG A 76 2.01 -16.12 2.13
CA ARG A 76 2.48 -17.31 2.86
C ARG A 76 1.80 -17.44 4.23
N ARG A 77 1.70 -16.33 4.97
CA ARG A 77 1.02 -16.27 6.27
C ARG A 77 -0.46 -16.63 6.15
N GLN A 78 -1.16 -16.01 5.20
CA GLN A 78 -2.58 -16.25 4.94
C GLN A 78 -2.83 -17.71 4.55
N LYS A 79 -1.99 -18.27 3.67
CA LYS A 79 -2.06 -19.69 3.31
C LYS A 79 -1.88 -20.60 4.53
N TYR A 80 -0.86 -20.36 5.35
CA TYR A 80 -0.63 -21.15 6.56
C TYR A 80 -1.83 -21.12 7.52
N LEU A 81 -2.39 -19.94 7.76
CA LEU A 81 -3.57 -19.77 8.63
C LEU A 81 -4.80 -20.47 8.04
N HIS A 82 -5.02 -20.31 6.74
CA HIS A 82 -6.10 -20.98 6.02
C HIS A 82 -5.99 -22.50 6.12
N ASP A 83 -4.81 -23.06 5.80
CA ASP A 83 -4.57 -24.51 5.85
C ASP A 83 -4.74 -25.07 7.28
N ARG A 84 -4.34 -24.30 8.30
CA ARG A 84 -4.57 -24.66 9.70
C ARG A 84 -6.06 -24.71 10.02
N HIS A 85 -6.84 -23.70 9.65
CA HIS A 85 -8.28 -23.66 9.91
C HIS A 85 -9.02 -24.76 9.14
N ALA A 86 -8.66 -25.00 7.87
CA ALA A 86 -9.22 -26.08 7.07
C ALA A 86 -8.95 -27.46 7.69
N LYS A 87 -7.77 -27.69 8.29
CA LYS A 87 -7.45 -28.94 9.01
C LYS A 87 -8.16 -29.08 10.36
N GLN A 88 -8.51 -27.97 11.01
CA GLN A 88 -9.32 -28.00 12.24
C GLN A 88 -10.78 -28.31 11.95
N SER A 89 -11.30 -27.82 10.81
CA SER A 89 -12.61 -28.19 10.28
C SER A 89 -12.54 -29.56 9.59
N ARG A 90 -12.26 -30.62 10.35
CA ARG A 90 -12.41 -31.99 9.83
C ARG A 90 -13.90 -32.26 9.65
N PHE A 91 -14.35 -32.26 8.41
CA PHE A 91 -15.67 -32.77 8.06
C PHE A 91 -15.66 -34.29 8.24
N CYS A 92 -16.56 -34.78 9.08
CA CYS A 92 -16.81 -36.21 9.22
C CYS A 92 -17.60 -36.68 7.98
N PRO A 93 -17.37 -37.90 7.47
CA PRO A 93 -18.29 -38.50 6.51
C PRO A 93 -19.64 -38.61 7.22
N ASN A 94 -20.59 -37.74 6.83
CA ASN A 94 -21.96 -37.50 7.33
C ASN A 94 -22.24 -36.04 7.78
N ASP A 95 -21.29 -35.12 7.68
CA ASP A 95 -21.59 -33.68 7.78
C ASP A 95 -22.32 -33.24 6.50
N CYS A 96 -23.66 -33.31 6.52
CA CYS A 96 -24.50 -32.89 5.41
C CYS A 96 -24.57 -31.36 5.32
N VAL A 97 -24.37 -30.83 4.11
CA VAL A 97 -24.66 -29.45 3.71
C VAL A 97 -26.15 -29.29 3.45
#